data_AF-A0A6M2BRS1-F1
#
_entry.id   AF-A0A6M2BRS1-F1
#
_cell.length_a   1.000
_cell.length_b   1.000
_cell.length_c   1.000
_cell.angle_alpha   90.00
_cell.angle_beta   90.00
_cell.angle_gamma   90.00
#
_symmetry.space_group_name_H-M   'P 1'
#
loop_
_entity.id
_entity.type
_entity.pdbx_description
1 polymer ?
#
loop_
_entity_poly.entity_id
_entity_poly.type
_entity_poly.pdbx_seq_one_letter_code
_entity_poly.pdbx_strand_id
1 'polypeptide(L)'
;MKGALSLLLCLFAGAAVADDAVYRYTDANGVVHYSDRAPDRHAKPIRLGPLATSTPTRHAMFYSPEVLRAAARFAVRVESPTPDQRIEAGRAPLVAAASVMPALVQGFHLVYQVDGHAVTSGPVDALSIQLPSLAAGSHALQIVLLDEHGAEVARSTPANFQIAGTRLASGAPKQP
;
A
#
# COMPACT_ATOMS: atom_id res chain seq x y z
N MET A 1 41.86 64.33 -1.95
CA MET A 1 42.68 63.58 -2.93
C MET A 1 43.21 62.33 -2.24
N LYS A 2 42.80 61.16 -2.74
CA LYS A 2 43.50 59.85 -2.78
C LYS A 2 44.32 59.35 -1.58
N GLY A 3 43.98 58.14 -1.12
CA GLY A 3 44.86 57.23 -0.36
C GLY A 3 44.02 56.25 0.47
N ALA A 4 43.47 55.17 -0.07
CA ALA A 4 44.12 53.88 -0.39
C ALA A 4 44.52 53.07 0.86
N LEU A 5 43.56 52.37 1.48
CA LEU A 5 43.67 51.15 2.31
C LEU A 5 42.24 50.91 2.86
N SER A 6 41.50 49.82 2.64
CA SER A 6 41.88 48.42 2.76
C SER A 6 41.05 47.59 1.79
N LEU A 7 41.76 47.09 0.78
CA LEU A 7 41.39 45.95 -0.05
C LEU A 7 41.67 44.67 0.78
N LEU A 8 40.74 44.22 1.61
CA LEU A 8 40.83 42.87 2.23
C LEU A 8 39.50 42.43 2.86
N LEU A 9 38.66 41.76 2.06
CA LEU A 9 37.80 40.61 2.43
C LEU A 9 36.99 40.24 1.17
N CYS A 10 37.60 39.70 0.12
CA CYS A 10 37.78 38.25 -0.05
C CYS A 10 36.73 37.39 0.68
N LEU A 11 36.06 36.57 -0.13
CA LEU A 11 35.34 35.36 0.24
C LEU A 11 34.02 35.56 1.00
N PHE A 12 32.94 35.69 0.24
CA PHE A 12 31.90 34.69 0.43
C PHE A 12 31.40 34.15 -0.91
N ALA A 13 31.76 32.88 -1.12
CA ALA A 13 31.41 32.02 -2.23
C ALA A 13 29.93 32.13 -2.59
N GLY A 14 29.67 32.23 -3.89
CA GLY A 14 28.34 32.04 -4.44
C GLY A 14 27.81 30.68 -4.02
N ALA A 15 26.73 30.69 -3.24
CA ALA A 15 25.89 29.52 -3.09
C ALA A 15 25.31 29.22 -4.47
N ALA A 16 25.83 28.18 -5.12
CA ALA A 16 25.16 27.58 -6.26
C ALA A 16 23.79 27.12 -5.76
N VAL A 17 22.76 27.87 -6.14
CA VAL A 17 21.39 27.39 -6.03
C VAL A 17 21.33 26.12 -6.88
N ALA A 18 21.14 24.97 -6.22
CA ALA A 18 20.81 23.74 -6.91
C ALA A 18 19.46 23.99 -7.59
N ASP A 19 19.47 24.14 -8.90
CA ASP A 19 18.28 24.25 -9.72
C ASP A 19 17.58 22.88 -9.65
N ASP A 20 16.42 22.81 -8.99
CA ASP A 20 15.58 21.62 -8.83
C ASP A 20 14.82 21.32 -10.14
N ALA A 21 15.56 21.39 -11.24
CA ALA A 21 15.07 21.27 -12.59
C ALA A 21 15.34 19.85 -13.10
N VAL A 22 14.30 19.02 -13.12
CA VAL A 22 14.37 17.67 -13.72
C VAL A 22 14.15 17.78 -15.23
N TYR A 23 15.12 17.30 -16.00
CA TYR A 23 15.09 17.28 -17.46
C TYR A 23 14.79 15.87 -17.97
N ARG A 24 13.90 15.76 -18.96
CA ARG A 24 13.61 14.50 -19.66
C ARG A 24 14.15 14.58 -21.08
N TYR A 25 14.93 13.59 -21.49
CA TYR A 25 15.36 13.45 -22.88
C TYR A 25 15.22 12.00 -23.35
N THR A 26 15.06 11.80 -24.65
CA THR A 26 14.99 10.47 -25.26
C THR A 26 16.29 10.22 -26.02
N ASP A 27 16.95 9.11 -25.75
CA ASP A 27 18.17 8.73 -26.46
C ASP A 27 17.88 8.19 -27.87
N ALA A 28 18.94 7.94 -28.66
CA ALA A 28 18.82 7.46 -30.04
C ALA A 28 18.18 6.06 -30.16
N ASN A 29 18.08 5.31 -29.04
CA ASN A 29 17.45 4.00 -28.98
C ASN A 29 15.97 4.09 -28.53
N GLY A 30 15.43 5.31 -28.36
CA GLY A 30 14.06 5.54 -27.93
C GLY A 30 13.85 5.42 -26.42
N VAL A 31 14.92 5.30 -25.62
CA VAL A 31 14.82 5.16 -24.16
C VAL A 31 14.78 6.55 -23.53
N VAL A 32 13.81 6.75 -22.64
CA VAL A 32 13.58 8.02 -21.96
C VAL A 32 14.38 8.08 -20.67
N HIS A 33 15.25 9.08 -20.55
CA HIS A 33 16.11 9.33 -19.40
C HIS A 33 15.68 10.61 -18.68
N TYR A 34 15.84 10.61 -17.36
CA TYR A 34 15.60 11.74 -16.47
C TYR A 34 16.90 12.15 -15.82
N SER A 35 17.25 13.43 -15.89
CA SER A 35 18.52 13.97 -15.41
C SER A 35 18.29 15.30 -14.71
N ASP A 36 18.96 15.50 -13.57
CA ASP A 36 18.97 16.77 -12.83
C ASP A 36 19.94 17.80 -13.46
N ARG A 37 20.54 17.44 -14.61
CA ARG A 37 21.36 18.35 -15.43
C ARG A 37 20.80 18.44 -16.84
N ALA A 38 20.70 19.68 -17.34
CA ALA A 38 20.28 19.99 -18.70
C ALA A 38 21.16 19.24 -19.72
N PRO A 39 20.60 18.33 -20.52
CA PRO A 39 21.38 17.53 -21.47
C PRO A 39 21.91 18.38 -22.64
N ASP A 40 21.25 19.48 -22.99
CA ASP A 40 21.64 20.39 -24.09
C ASP A 40 21.31 21.86 -23.79
N ARG A 41 21.97 22.78 -24.52
CA ARG A 41 21.81 24.25 -24.38
C ARG A 41 20.40 24.79 -24.67
N HIS A 42 19.52 23.97 -25.26
CA HIS A 42 18.12 24.32 -25.54
C HIS A 42 17.13 23.55 -24.67
N ALA A 43 17.60 22.80 -23.67
CA ALA A 43 16.75 22.00 -22.80
C ALA A 43 15.88 22.90 -21.91
N LYS A 44 14.55 22.72 -22.01
CA LYS A 44 13.59 23.42 -21.16
C LYS A 44 13.25 22.55 -19.95
N PRO A 45 13.29 23.09 -18.72
CA PRO A 45 12.95 22.34 -17.52
C PRO A 45 11.48 21.92 -17.54
N ILE A 46 11.19 20.69 -17.11
CA ILE A 46 9.82 20.20 -16.97
C ILE A 46 9.36 20.52 -15.56
N ARG A 47 8.29 21.33 -15.44
CA ARG A 47 7.55 21.41 -14.19
C ARG A 47 6.75 20.12 -14.03
N LEU A 48 7.16 19.28 -13.08
CA LEU A 48 6.29 18.23 -12.58
C LEU A 48 5.11 18.93 -11.89
N GLY A 49 3.92 18.83 -12.49
CA GLY A 49 2.69 19.24 -11.81
C GLY A 49 2.55 18.44 -10.50
N PRO A 50 1.77 18.93 -9.52
CA PRO A 50 1.48 18.16 -8.32
C PRO A 50 1.02 16.76 -8.74
N LEU A 51 1.59 15.74 -8.11
CA LEU A 51 1.23 14.34 -8.31
C LEU A 51 -0.29 14.27 -8.23
N ALA A 52 -0.95 13.99 -9.36
CA ALA A 52 -2.36 13.68 -9.36
C ALA A 52 -2.48 12.36 -8.59
N THR A 53 -2.87 12.45 -7.32
CA THR A 53 -3.51 11.34 -6.61
C THR A 53 -4.78 11.04 -7.40
N SER A 54 -4.64 10.18 -8.40
CA SER A 54 -5.77 9.54 -9.06
C SER A 54 -6.47 8.73 -7.99
N THR A 55 -7.46 9.35 -7.33
CA THR A 55 -8.50 8.59 -6.66
C THR A 55 -9.11 7.73 -7.76
N PRO A 56 -9.09 6.39 -7.65
CA PRO A 56 -9.72 5.56 -8.67
C PRO A 56 -11.19 5.97 -8.71
N THR A 57 -11.60 6.64 -9.78
CA THR A 57 -13.01 6.84 -10.05
C THR A 57 -13.56 5.47 -10.37
N ARG A 58 -14.11 4.82 -9.34
CA ARG A 58 -14.91 3.62 -9.48
C ARG A 58 -16.09 4.03 -10.36
N HIS A 59 -16.05 3.71 -11.64
CA HIS A 59 -17.26 3.66 -12.44
C HIS A 59 -18.16 2.63 -11.76
N ALA A 60 -19.11 3.10 -10.96
CA ALA A 60 -20.17 2.26 -10.46
C ALA A 60 -21.01 1.88 -11.69
N MET A 61 -20.83 0.66 -12.20
CA MET A 61 -21.92 0.04 -12.94
C MET A 61 -23.05 -0.12 -11.93
N PHE A 62 -24.07 0.73 -12.07
CA PHE A 62 -25.27 0.67 -11.23
C PHE A 62 -26.11 -0.53 -11.68
N TYR A 63 -25.73 -1.71 -11.19
CA TYR A 63 -26.67 -2.81 -11.15
C TYR A 63 -27.65 -2.56 -10.01
N SER A 64 -28.94 -2.75 -10.24
CA SER A 64 -29.89 -2.66 -9.14
C SER A 64 -29.59 -3.76 -8.11
N PRO A 65 -29.84 -3.54 -6.81
CA PRO A 65 -29.67 -4.56 -5.79
C PRO A 65 -30.43 -5.86 -6.12
N GLU A 66 -31.57 -5.76 -6.81
CA GLU A 66 -32.33 -6.92 -7.29
C GLU A 66 -31.60 -7.68 -8.41
N VAL A 67 -30.99 -6.97 -9.35
CA VAL A 67 -30.19 -7.58 -10.43
C VAL A 67 -28.90 -8.20 -9.89
N LEU A 68 -28.25 -7.60 -8.89
CA LEU A 68 -27.09 -8.16 -8.20
C LEU A 68 -27.46 -9.42 -7.40
N ARG A 69 -28.60 -9.38 -6.70
CA ARG A 69 -29.15 -10.53 -5.96
C ARG A 69 -29.56 -11.67 -6.89
N ALA A 70 -30.00 -11.33 -8.12
CA ALA A 70 -30.28 -12.30 -9.18
C ALA A 70 -29.03 -12.75 -9.95
N ALA A 71 -27.89 -12.05 -9.85
CA ALA A 71 -26.60 -12.38 -10.48
C ALA A 71 -25.86 -13.53 -9.75
N ALA A 72 -26.59 -14.63 -9.55
CA ALA A 72 -26.24 -16.05 -9.58
C ALA A 72 -24.97 -16.64 -8.91
N ARG A 73 -23.98 -15.90 -8.42
CA ARG A 73 -22.85 -16.48 -7.65
C ARG A 73 -21.97 -15.40 -7.03
N PHE A 74 -22.03 -15.26 -5.71
CA PHE A 74 -21.04 -14.46 -4.99
C PHE A 74 -19.70 -15.20 -4.97
N ALA A 75 -18.62 -14.44 -5.12
CA ALA A 75 -17.26 -14.89 -4.91
C ALA A 75 -16.58 -13.95 -3.92
N VAL A 76 -15.83 -14.52 -2.98
CA VAL A 76 -15.02 -13.78 -2.02
C VAL A 76 -13.58 -14.27 -2.09
N ARG A 77 -12.62 -13.34 -2.06
CA ARG A 77 -11.19 -13.64 -2.14
C ARG A 77 -10.43 -12.87 -1.05
N VAL A 78 -9.35 -13.48 -0.56
CA VAL A 78 -8.37 -12.82 0.29
C VAL A 78 -7.38 -12.08 -0.60
N GLU A 79 -7.27 -10.77 -0.42
CA GLU A 79 -6.30 -9.91 -1.09
C GLU A 79 -5.04 -9.68 -0.23
N SER A 80 -5.20 -9.69 1.09
CA SER A 80 -4.11 -9.59 2.05
C SER A 80 -4.45 -10.36 3.33
N PRO A 81 -3.51 -11.10 3.95
CA PRO A 81 -2.18 -11.42 3.42
C PRO A 81 -2.23 -12.24 2.13
N THR A 82 -1.22 -12.06 1.27
CA THR A 82 -1.05 -12.91 0.09
C THR A 82 -0.60 -14.32 0.49
N PRO A 83 -0.90 -15.35 -0.32
CA PRO A 83 -0.41 -16.70 -0.07
C PRO A 83 1.13 -16.72 0.07
N ASP A 84 1.60 -17.46 1.07
CA ASP A 84 3.01 -17.64 1.45
C ASP A 84 3.72 -16.35 1.90
N GLN A 85 2.97 -15.30 2.19
CA GLN A 85 3.55 -14.06 2.71
C GLN A 85 4.14 -14.26 4.10
N ARG A 86 5.38 -13.79 4.28
CA ARG A 86 6.02 -13.71 5.59
C ARG A 86 5.85 -12.31 6.18
N ILE A 87 5.36 -12.25 7.41
CA ILE A 87 5.05 -11.01 8.12
C ILE A 87 5.87 -10.97 9.41
N GLU A 88 6.59 -9.87 9.62
CA GLU A 88 7.38 -9.67 10.83
C GLU A 88 6.50 -9.21 11.99
N ALA A 89 6.45 -10.01 13.06
CA ALA A 89 5.63 -9.69 14.24
C ALA A 89 6.02 -8.34 14.85
N GLY A 90 5.02 -7.51 15.16
CA GLY A 90 5.21 -6.23 15.86
C GLY A 90 5.80 -5.09 15.02
N ARG A 91 6.09 -5.30 13.73
CA ARG A 91 6.63 -4.24 12.85
C ARG A 91 5.54 -3.28 12.34
N ALA A 92 4.36 -3.80 12.04
CA ALA A 92 3.21 -3.05 11.56
C ALA A 92 1.91 -3.78 11.97
N PRO A 93 0.76 -3.07 12.03
CA PRO A 93 -0.53 -3.72 12.20
C PRO A 93 -0.77 -4.75 11.09
N LEU A 94 -1.19 -5.95 11.46
CA LEU A 94 -1.57 -6.98 10.51
C LEU A 94 -2.96 -6.65 9.96
N VAL A 95 -3.09 -6.56 8.63
CA VAL A 95 -4.35 -6.20 7.96
C VAL A 95 -4.82 -7.35 7.08
N ALA A 96 -6.06 -7.79 7.29
CA ALA A 96 -6.77 -8.67 6.38
C ALA A 96 -7.59 -7.83 5.40
N ALA A 97 -7.45 -8.09 4.10
CA ALA A 97 -8.20 -7.43 3.04
C ALA A 97 -8.90 -8.45 2.15
N ALA A 98 -10.10 -8.10 1.69
CA ALA A 98 -10.99 -8.95 0.93
C ALA A 98 -11.45 -8.25 -0.36
N SER A 99 -11.76 -9.05 -1.37
CA SER A 99 -12.58 -8.63 -2.51
C SER A 99 -13.82 -9.50 -2.61
N VAL A 100 -14.93 -8.88 -3.02
CA VAL A 100 -16.21 -9.56 -3.22
C VAL A 100 -16.71 -9.22 -4.63
N MET A 101 -17.13 -10.26 -5.36
CA MET A 101 -17.73 -10.14 -6.69
C MET A 101 -19.12 -10.79 -6.71
N PRO A 102 -20.17 -10.08 -7.15
CA PRO A 102 -20.16 -8.64 -7.41
C PRO A 102 -19.88 -7.84 -6.12
N ALA A 103 -19.68 -6.52 -6.23
CA ALA A 103 -19.33 -5.68 -5.09
C ALA A 103 -20.26 -5.93 -3.89
N LEU A 104 -19.70 -5.89 -2.67
CA LEU A 104 -20.44 -6.13 -1.44
C LEU A 104 -21.70 -5.25 -1.40
N VAL A 105 -22.87 -5.89 -1.35
CA VAL A 105 -24.17 -5.24 -1.34
C VAL A 105 -24.65 -5.03 0.09
N GLN A 106 -25.56 -4.07 0.29
CA GLN A 106 -26.13 -3.80 1.61
C GLN A 106 -26.86 -5.03 2.17
N GLY A 107 -26.69 -5.28 3.47
CA GLY A 107 -27.26 -6.43 4.17
C GLY A 107 -26.41 -7.70 4.09
N PHE A 108 -25.32 -7.70 3.34
CA PHE A 108 -24.37 -8.82 3.32
C PHE A 108 -23.19 -8.50 4.21
N HIS A 109 -22.69 -9.53 4.89
CA HIS A 109 -21.69 -9.38 5.93
C HIS A 109 -20.51 -10.34 5.72
N LEU A 110 -19.33 -9.96 6.20
CA LEU A 110 -18.13 -10.77 6.13
C LEU A 110 -17.75 -11.29 7.53
N VAL A 111 -17.32 -12.55 7.59
CA VAL A 111 -16.66 -13.13 8.76
C VAL A 111 -15.24 -13.49 8.37
N TYR A 112 -14.29 -12.82 9.00
CA TYR A 112 -12.87 -13.11 8.86
C TYR A 112 -12.50 -14.20 9.87
N GLN A 113 -11.85 -15.25 9.39
CA GLN A 113 -11.44 -16.40 10.19
C GLN A 113 -9.95 -16.65 10.04
N VAL A 114 -9.25 -16.79 11.16
CA VAL A 114 -7.87 -17.24 11.20
C VAL A 114 -7.85 -18.61 11.85
N ASP A 115 -7.27 -19.60 11.16
CA ASP A 115 -7.18 -21.00 11.62
C ASP A 115 -8.55 -21.60 11.98
N GLY A 116 -9.60 -21.19 11.27
CA GLY A 116 -10.98 -21.62 11.50
C GLY A 116 -11.73 -20.87 12.60
N HIS A 117 -11.09 -19.91 13.28
CA HIS A 117 -11.70 -19.11 14.34
C HIS A 117 -11.99 -17.68 13.87
N ALA A 118 -13.21 -17.19 14.13
CA ALA A 118 -13.57 -15.81 13.84
C ALA A 118 -12.67 -14.83 14.61
N VAL A 119 -12.11 -13.84 13.92
CA VAL A 119 -11.25 -12.81 14.53
C VAL A 119 -12.01 -11.54 14.91
N THR A 120 -13.24 -11.39 14.43
CA THR A 120 -14.17 -10.32 14.80
C THR A 120 -15.21 -10.85 15.77
N SER A 121 -15.76 -9.97 16.62
CA SER A 121 -16.85 -10.32 17.56
C SER A 121 -18.17 -10.67 16.85
N GLY A 122 -18.28 -10.39 15.56
CA GLY A 122 -19.42 -10.73 14.72
C GLY A 122 -19.15 -10.42 13.24
N PRO A 123 -20.15 -10.62 12.37
CA PRO A 123 -20.07 -10.25 10.96
C PRO A 123 -19.85 -8.74 10.78
N VAL A 124 -19.10 -8.36 9.73
CA VAL A 124 -18.74 -6.96 9.45
C VAL A 124 -18.92 -6.60 7.98
N ASP A 125 -19.18 -5.32 7.70
CA ASP A 125 -19.36 -4.81 6.32
C ASP A 125 -18.05 -4.28 5.72
N ALA A 126 -16.94 -4.46 6.45
CA ALA A 126 -15.63 -3.96 6.07
C ALA A 126 -14.89 -4.98 5.20
N LEU A 127 -14.44 -4.53 4.01
CA LEU A 127 -13.53 -5.28 3.14
C LEU A 127 -12.08 -5.31 3.64
N SER A 128 -11.77 -4.58 4.71
CA SER A 128 -10.45 -4.58 5.33
C SER A 128 -10.58 -4.40 6.82
N ILE A 129 -9.90 -5.24 7.60
CA ILE A 129 -9.87 -5.16 9.05
C ILE A 129 -8.44 -5.33 9.57
N GLN A 130 -8.17 -4.75 10.73
CA GLN A 130 -6.97 -5.08 11.48
C GLN A 130 -7.17 -6.42 12.18
N LEU A 131 -6.25 -7.36 11.95
CA LEU A 131 -6.23 -8.65 12.66
C LEU A 131 -5.65 -8.46 14.07
N PRO A 132 -6.10 -9.27 15.05
CA PRO A 132 -5.44 -9.33 16.35
C PRO A 132 -3.99 -9.80 16.20
N SER A 133 -3.18 -9.56 17.24
CA SER A 133 -1.82 -10.11 17.29
C SER A 133 -1.85 -11.63 17.23
N LEU A 134 -1.24 -12.19 16.20
CA LEU A 134 -1.10 -13.63 16.01
C LEU A 134 0.25 -14.12 16.57
N ALA A 135 0.29 -15.37 17.01
CA ALA A 135 1.53 -16.01 17.44
C ALA A 135 2.51 -16.17 16.26
N ALA A 136 3.79 -16.41 16.56
CA ALA A 136 4.74 -16.79 15.52
C ALA A 136 4.41 -18.19 15.00
N GLY A 137 4.38 -18.36 13.68
CA GLY A 137 3.98 -19.64 13.08
C GLY A 137 3.32 -19.51 11.72
N SER A 138 2.72 -20.60 11.27
CA SER A 138 1.90 -20.64 10.06
C SER A 138 0.43 -20.44 10.43
N HIS A 139 -0.26 -19.62 9.66
CA HIS A 139 -1.67 -19.30 9.84
C HIS A 139 -2.41 -19.37 8.51
N ALA A 140 -3.71 -19.64 8.55
CA ALA A 140 -4.59 -19.63 7.40
C ALA A 140 -5.72 -18.61 7.58
N LEU A 141 -5.79 -17.62 6.68
CA LEU A 141 -6.90 -16.67 6.62
C LEU A 141 -7.97 -17.17 5.65
N GLN A 142 -9.21 -17.22 6.11
CA GLN A 142 -10.37 -17.49 5.29
C GLN A 142 -11.47 -16.46 5.55
N ILE A 143 -12.23 -16.13 4.52
CA ILE A 143 -13.31 -15.15 4.61
C ILE A 143 -14.60 -15.82 4.16
N VAL A 144 -15.64 -15.67 4.98
CA VAL A 144 -16.98 -16.16 4.71
C VAL A 144 -17.89 -14.98 4.46
N LEU A 145 -18.65 -15.02 3.37
CA LEU A 145 -19.67 -14.04 3.03
C LEU A 145 -21.03 -14.59 3.46
N LEU A 146 -21.73 -13.82 4.27
CA LEU A 146 -23.07 -14.08 4.77
C LEU A 146 -24.07 -13.16 4.08
N ASP A 147 -25.29 -13.65 3.85
CA ASP A 147 -26.42 -12.83 3.43
C ASP A 147 -27.10 -12.12 4.62
N GLU A 148 -28.20 -11.42 4.32
CA GLU A 148 -29.01 -10.67 5.28
C GLU A 148 -29.69 -11.52 6.35
N HIS A 149 -29.78 -12.83 6.13
CA HIS A 149 -30.32 -13.81 7.07
C HIS A 149 -29.22 -14.55 7.83
N GLY A 150 -27.95 -14.22 7.59
CA GLY A 150 -26.79 -14.88 8.18
C GLY A 150 -26.42 -16.22 7.52
N ALA A 151 -26.99 -16.55 6.36
CA ALA A 151 -26.63 -17.75 5.62
C ALA A 151 -25.35 -17.55 4.83
N GLU A 152 -24.46 -18.56 4.83
CA GLU A 152 -23.23 -18.54 4.03
C GLU A 152 -23.57 -18.65 2.53
N VAL A 153 -23.18 -17.63 1.77
CA VAL A 153 -23.38 -17.56 0.32
C VAL A 153 -22.08 -17.75 -0.47
N ALA A 154 -20.93 -17.49 0.15
CA ALA A 154 -19.62 -17.72 -0.45
C ALA A 154 -18.52 -17.87 0.60
N ARG A 155 -17.45 -18.57 0.23
CA ARG A 155 -16.26 -18.77 1.06
C ARG A 155 -15.01 -18.66 0.20
N SER A 156 -13.99 -18.01 0.74
CA SER A 156 -12.72 -17.85 0.05
C SER A 156 -11.90 -19.13 0.10
N THR A 157 -11.00 -19.30 -0.87
CA THR A 157 -9.85 -20.19 -0.66
C THR A 157 -9.03 -19.70 0.54
N PRO A 158 -8.53 -20.59 1.41
CA PRO A 158 -7.62 -20.20 2.47
C PRO A 158 -6.34 -19.56 1.91
N ALA A 159 -5.93 -18.44 2.47
CA ALA A 159 -4.62 -17.84 2.23
C ALA A 159 -3.70 -18.21 3.39
N ASN A 160 -2.70 -19.03 3.12
CA ASN A 160 -1.70 -19.42 4.10
C ASN A 160 -0.61 -18.35 4.18
N PHE A 161 -0.23 -17.94 5.38
CA PHE A 161 0.83 -16.95 5.59
C PHE A 161 1.62 -17.29 6.85
N GLN A 162 2.79 -16.69 7.02
CA GLN A 162 3.68 -16.94 8.16
C GLN A 162 3.93 -15.68 8.96
N ILE A 163 3.84 -15.80 10.28
CA ILE A 163 4.27 -14.78 11.23
C ILE A 163 5.66 -15.15 11.73
N ALA A 164 6.65 -14.29 11.46
CA ALA A 164 8.00 -14.45 11.97
C ALA A 164 8.04 -14.10 13.47
N GLY A 165 8.69 -14.95 14.25
CA GLY A 165 8.94 -14.67 15.66
C GLY A 165 9.93 -13.54 15.84
N THR A 166 9.74 -12.74 16.90
CA THR A 166 10.72 -11.75 17.32
C THR A 166 12.01 -12.44 17.73
N ARG A 167 13.07 -12.28 16.94
CA ARG A 167 14.42 -12.62 17.39
C ARG A 167 14.84 -11.56 18.39
N LEU A 168 14.82 -11.90 19.67
CA LEU A 168 15.55 -11.13 20.68
C LEU A 168 17.03 -11.21 20.32
N ALA A 169 17.66 -10.07 20.03
CA ALA A 169 19.09 -10.01 19.73
C ALA A 169 19.87 -10.51 20.95
N SER A 170 20.45 -11.70 20.87
CA SER A 170 21.43 -12.19 21.84
C SER A 170 22.74 -11.43 21.61
N GLY A 171 22.88 -10.28 22.28
CA GLY A 171 24.04 -9.42 22.13
C GLY A 171 24.08 -8.33 23.19
N ALA A 172 23.87 -8.67 24.46
CA ALA A 172 24.27 -7.78 25.54
C ALA A 172 25.80 -7.80 25.63
N PRO A 173 26.51 -6.67 25.44
CA PRO A 173 27.94 -6.62 25.74
C PRO A 173 28.11 -6.91 27.24
N LYS A 174 28.93 -7.90 27.57
CA LYS A 174 29.42 -8.05 28.96
C LYS A 174 30.19 -6.78 29.27
N GLN A 175 29.64 -5.98 30.18
CA GLN A 175 30.32 -4.80 30.69
C GLN A 175 31.55 -5.27 31.50
N PRO A 176 32.73 -4.70 31.26
CA PRO A 176 33.99 -5.15 31.88
C PRO A 176 34.05 -4.91 33.39
#